data_AF-A0A2K3JBB2-F1
#
_entry.id   AF-A0A2K3JBB2-F1
#
_cell.length_a   1.000
_cell.length_b   1.000
_cell.length_c   1.000
_cell.angle_alpha   90.00
_cell.angle_beta   90.00
_cell.angle_gamma   90.00
#
_symmetry.space_group_name_H-M   'P 1'
#
loop_
_entity.id
_entity.type
_entity.pdbx_description
1 polymer ?
#
loop_
_entity_poly.entity_id
_entity_poly.type
_entity_poly.pdbx_seq_one_letter_code
_entity_poly.pdbx_strand_id
1 'polypeptide(L)'
;MDRKKNLHILIQQLIDVAYPELDMSKIVSRWRRMSCFASVSWNPDRERITVTCNHKTKRWHEAALLGLLSHELSHPVKDANNRIEKSTDLDVIRRGLGPYLAVERAMTGKYEDYVISHGKDMYLGYRSIRSHLNEEELVQLDALLAEMRLVPKMKKDHLLPLHDLSILKTNGKSEIFIDGHLFSVEGNIDDSQVEIVIRNGISHVYHNGQEIGKY
;
A
#
# COMPACT_ATOMS: atom_id res chain seq x y z
N MET A 1 -13.05 22.98 5.45
CA MET A 1 -11.79 23.33 6.12
C MET A 1 -10.67 22.56 5.43
N ASP A 2 -9.99 23.21 4.48
CA ASP A 2 -9.07 22.56 3.53
C ASP A 2 -7.65 22.51 4.14
N ARG A 3 -7.45 21.66 5.15
CA ARG A 3 -6.09 21.28 5.55
C ARG A 3 -5.54 20.42 4.42
N LYS A 4 -4.71 20.99 3.55
CA LYS A 4 -3.84 20.19 2.67
C LYS A 4 -3.06 19.25 3.59
N LYS A 5 -3.51 18.00 3.72
CA LYS A 5 -2.80 16.98 4.48
C LYS A 5 -1.40 16.89 3.92
N ASN A 6 -0.44 17.33 4.71
CA ASN A 6 0.95 17.31 4.31
C ASN A 6 1.41 15.87 4.43
N LEU A 7 1.48 15.18 3.29
CA LEU A 7 1.87 13.77 3.21
C LEU A 7 3.19 13.50 3.93
N HIS A 8 4.12 14.45 3.86
CA HIS A 8 5.39 14.36 4.56
C HIS A 8 5.24 14.35 6.08
N ILE A 9 4.33 15.17 6.64
CA ILE A 9 4.08 15.21 8.09
C ILE A 9 3.49 13.88 8.57
N LEU A 10 2.51 13.32 7.84
CA LEU A 10 1.92 12.03 8.20
C LEU A 10 2.94 10.90 8.16
N ILE A 11 3.81 10.87 7.13
CA ILE A 11 4.88 9.89 7.03
C ILE A 11 5.88 10.05 8.18
N GLN A 12 6.28 11.28 8.51
CA GLN A 12 7.20 11.50 9.62
C GLN A 12 6.61 11.04 10.95
N GLN A 13 5.34 11.34 11.23
CA GLN A 13 4.66 10.86 12.43
C GLN A 13 4.63 9.33 12.51
N LEU A 14 4.41 8.65 11.38
CA LEU A 14 4.47 7.19 11.33
C LEU A 14 5.89 6.67 11.58
N ILE A 15 6.91 7.33 11.05
CA ILE A 15 8.32 6.97 11.30
C ILE A 15 8.65 7.11 12.78
N ASP A 16 8.32 8.26 13.38
CA ASP A 16 8.62 8.56 14.77
C ASP A 16 7.99 7.55 15.75
N VAL A 17 6.76 7.09 15.44
CA VAL A 17 5.97 6.26 16.36
C VAL A 17 6.08 4.76 16.05
N ALA A 18 6.12 4.39 14.78
CA ALA A 18 5.91 3.02 14.35
C ALA A 18 7.01 2.48 13.45
N TYR A 19 7.83 3.31 12.79
CA TYR A 19 8.90 2.87 11.88
C TYR A 19 10.25 3.56 12.15
N PRO A 20 10.76 3.55 13.40
CA PRO A 20 11.98 4.29 13.76
C PRO A 20 13.21 3.82 12.99
N GLU A 21 13.22 2.61 12.45
CA GLU A 21 14.28 2.09 11.59
C GLU A 21 14.43 2.85 10.26
N LEU A 22 13.43 3.64 9.87
CA LEU A 22 13.45 4.46 8.64
C LEU A 22 13.87 5.91 8.90
N ASP A 23 14.16 6.31 10.14
CA ASP A 23 14.46 7.71 10.50
C ASP A 23 15.71 8.25 9.80
N MET A 24 16.69 7.38 9.54
CA MET A 24 17.92 7.74 8.82
C MET A 24 17.73 7.81 7.30
N SER A 25 16.58 7.38 6.78
CA SER A 25 16.31 7.38 5.34
C SER A 25 15.91 8.76 4.85
N LYS A 26 16.40 9.17 3.68
CA LYS A 26 15.89 10.34 2.98
C LYS A 26 14.51 10.03 2.38
N ILE A 27 13.46 10.43 3.08
CA ILE A 27 12.07 10.28 2.64
C ILE A 27 11.69 11.35 1.61
N VAL A 28 11.21 10.92 0.45
CA VAL A 28 10.63 11.78 -0.58
C VAL A 28 9.15 11.42 -0.74
N SER A 29 8.24 12.34 -0.43
CA SER A 29 6.81 12.11 -0.55
C SER A 29 6.18 12.93 -1.68
N ARG A 30 5.27 12.33 -2.45
CA ARG A 30 4.67 12.99 -3.62
C ARG A 30 3.21 12.59 -3.83
N TRP A 31 2.44 13.52 -4.41
CA TRP A 31 1.11 13.25 -4.94
C TRP A 31 1.16 13.14 -6.47
N ARG A 32 0.73 12.02 -7.07
CA ARG A 32 0.66 11.85 -8.54
C ARG A 32 -0.64 11.21 -9.01
N ARG A 33 -0.90 11.24 -10.32
CA ARG A 33 -1.94 10.39 -10.93
C ARG A 33 -1.28 9.05 -11.27
N MET A 34 -1.87 7.95 -10.81
CA MET A 34 -1.35 6.60 -11.02
C MET A 34 -2.50 5.58 -11.05
N SER A 35 -2.20 4.34 -11.43
CA SER A 35 -3.16 3.22 -11.47
C SER A 35 -3.37 2.57 -10.11
N CYS A 36 -2.44 2.71 -9.16
CA CYS A 36 -2.55 2.22 -7.78
C CYS A 36 -3.00 3.32 -6.80
N PHE A 37 -3.23 2.97 -5.53
CA PHE A 37 -3.53 3.96 -4.47
C PHE A 37 -2.27 4.65 -3.95
N ALA A 38 -1.19 3.89 -3.80
CA ALA A 38 0.13 4.38 -3.48
C ALA A 38 1.18 3.45 -4.09
N SER A 39 2.42 3.91 -4.06
CA SER A 39 3.59 3.09 -4.35
C SER A 39 4.76 3.53 -3.50
N VAL A 40 5.59 2.57 -3.14
CA VAL A 40 6.85 2.82 -2.44
C VAL A 40 8.02 2.30 -3.26
N SER A 41 9.09 3.09 -3.35
CA SER A 41 10.33 2.69 -4.01
C SER A 41 11.56 3.05 -3.19
N TRP A 42 12.54 2.16 -3.17
CA TRP A 42 13.76 2.33 -2.38
C TRP A 42 14.97 1.65 -3.02
N ASN A 43 16.15 2.09 -2.62
CA ASN A 43 17.43 1.42 -2.88
C ASN A 43 17.75 0.42 -1.75
N PRO A 44 18.65 -0.56 -1.94
CA PRO A 44 18.80 -1.70 -1.03
C PRO A 44 19.33 -1.31 0.36
N ASP A 45 20.13 -0.25 0.43
CA ASP A 45 20.63 0.33 1.68
C ASP A 45 19.59 1.21 2.42
N ARG A 46 18.44 1.49 1.78
CA ARG A 46 17.36 2.35 2.28
C ARG A 46 17.79 3.80 2.52
N GLU A 47 18.89 4.26 1.94
CA GLU A 47 19.29 5.67 2.03
C GLU A 47 18.23 6.61 1.47
N ARG A 48 17.44 6.15 0.49
CA ARG A 48 16.37 6.94 -0.11
C ARG A 48 15.11 6.11 -0.32
N ILE A 49 14.02 6.57 0.28
CA ILE A 49 12.68 5.98 0.13
C ILE A 49 11.78 7.03 -0.50
N THR A 50 11.10 6.66 -1.59
CA THR A 50 10.11 7.50 -2.25
C THR A 50 8.73 6.89 -2.08
N VAL A 51 7.82 7.65 -1.44
CA VAL A 51 6.42 7.29 -1.27
C VAL A 51 5.58 8.19 -2.18
N THR A 52 4.89 7.59 -3.15
CA THR A 52 3.97 8.31 -4.03
C THR A 52 2.55 7.88 -3.72
N CYS A 53 1.66 8.85 -3.48
CA CYS A 53 0.22 8.58 -3.32
C CYS A 53 -0.58 9.14 -4.50
N ASN A 54 -1.66 8.43 -4.84
CA ASN A 54 -2.58 8.86 -5.88
C ASN A 54 -3.31 10.15 -5.48
N HIS A 55 -3.52 11.09 -6.41
CA HIS A 55 -4.31 12.31 -6.17
C HIS A 55 -5.72 12.01 -5.65
N LYS A 56 -6.29 10.86 -6.01
CA LYS A 56 -7.61 10.41 -5.52
C LYS A 56 -7.61 10.18 -4.00
N THR A 57 -6.49 9.73 -3.41
CA THR A 57 -6.41 9.47 -1.97
C THR A 57 -6.19 10.73 -1.14
N LYS A 58 -5.86 11.87 -1.76
CA LYS A 58 -5.73 13.16 -1.07
C LYS A 58 -7.01 13.59 -0.32
N ARG A 59 -8.17 13.16 -0.81
CA ARG A 59 -9.48 13.44 -0.19
C ARG A 59 -9.91 12.41 0.85
N TRP A 60 -9.11 11.36 1.06
CA TRP A 60 -9.43 10.34 2.04
C TRP A 60 -9.39 10.88 3.46
N HIS A 61 -10.09 10.19 4.36
CA HIS A 61 -9.95 10.45 5.78
C HIS A 61 -8.54 10.15 6.24
N GLU A 62 -8.09 10.81 7.32
CA GLU A 62 -6.69 10.69 7.77
C GLU A 62 -6.39 9.28 8.24
N ALA A 63 -7.33 8.65 8.96
CA ALA A 63 -7.20 7.27 9.39
C ALA A 63 -6.96 6.28 8.23
N ALA A 64 -7.68 6.44 7.11
CA ALA A 64 -7.46 5.61 5.92
C ALA A 64 -6.11 5.89 5.25
N LEU A 65 -5.68 7.16 5.23
CA LEU A 65 -4.34 7.52 4.73
C LEU A 65 -3.23 6.95 5.60
N LEU A 66 -3.39 6.97 6.92
CA LEU A 66 -2.44 6.35 7.84
C LEU A 66 -2.35 4.84 7.58
N GLY A 67 -3.49 4.15 7.40
CA GLY A 67 -3.52 2.73 7.04
C GLY A 67 -2.79 2.43 5.72
N LEU A 68 -3.05 3.24 4.69
CA LEU A 68 -2.36 3.14 3.40
C LEU A 68 -0.85 3.34 3.57
N LEU A 69 -0.44 4.41 4.25
CA LEU A 69 0.98 4.74 4.41
C LEU A 69 1.72 3.73 5.29
N SER A 70 1.09 3.22 6.34
CA SER A 70 1.69 2.17 7.15
C SER A 70 1.95 0.91 6.34
N HIS A 71 0.99 0.52 5.49
CA HIS A 71 1.18 -0.62 4.58
C HIS A 71 2.38 -0.36 3.65
N GLU A 72 2.45 0.82 3.02
CA GLU A 72 3.57 1.15 2.13
C GLU A 72 4.93 1.20 2.85
N LEU A 73 5.00 1.76 4.06
CA LEU A 73 6.25 1.85 4.83
C LEU A 73 6.72 0.50 5.36
N SER A 74 5.82 -0.46 5.54
CA SER A 74 6.17 -1.83 5.91
C SER A 74 6.92 -2.59 4.80
N HIS A 75 6.82 -2.19 3.53
CA HIS A 75 7.57 -2.82 2.43
C HIS A 75 9.11 -2.67 2.55
N PRO A 76 9.69 -1.45 2.64
CA PRO A 76 11.14 -1.27 2.75
C PRO A 76 11.72 -1.79 4.08
N VAL A 77 10.90 -1.93 5.12
CA VAL A 77 11.36 -2.45 6.42
C VAL A 77 11.73 -3.94 6.33
N LYS A 78 11.10 -4.67 5.42
CA LYS A 78 11.24 -6.12 5.31
C LYS A 78 12.43 -6.55 4.48
N ASP A 79 12.94 -7.73 4.84
CA ASP A 79 13.92 -8.43 4.04
C ASP A 79 13.37 -8.74 2.64
N ALA A 80 14.24 -8.69 1.64
CA ALA A 80 13.89 -8.92 0.23
C ALA A 80 13.19 -10.26 -0.02
N ASN A 81 13.41 -11.25 0.84
CA ASN A 81 12.82 -12.59 0.74
C ASN A 81 11.40 -12.70 1.31
N ASN A 82 10.86 -11.66 1.98
CA ASN A 82 9.57 -11.71 2.67
C ASN A 82 8.62 -10.56 2.28
N ARG A 83 8.66 -10.17 1.00
CA ARG A 83 7.83 -9.12 0.38
C ARG A 83 6.42 -9.58 0.00
N ILE A 84 5.87 -10.48 0.81
CA ILE A 84 4.53 -11.04 0.64
C ILE A 84 3.53 -10.05 1.25
N GLU A 85 2.44 -9.75 0.54
CA GLU A 85 1.45 -8.75 0.94
C GLU A 85 0.80 -9.07 2.29
N LYS A 86 0.50 -10.35 2.52
CA LYS A 86 -0.01 -10.84 3.81
C LYS A 86 0.92 -10.47 4.95
N SER A 87 2.22 -10.66 4.73
CA SER A 87 3.22 -10.32 5.72
C SER A 87 3.15 -8.82 6.01
N THR A 88 2.85 -7.98 5.02
CA THR A 88 2.92 -6.50 5.12
C THR A 88 1.76 -6.00 5.94
N ASP A 89 0.56 -6.55 5.70
CA ASP A 89 -0.60 -6.33 6.55
C ASP A 89 -0.35 -6.79 8.00
N LEU A 90 0.30 -7.95 8.20
CA LEU A 90 0.63 -8.44 9.53
C LEU A 90 1.68 -7.58 10.26
N ASP A 91 2.64 -6.98 9.56
CA ASP A 91 3.61 -6.06 10.15
C ASP A 91 2.93 -4.79 10.66
N VAL A 92 2.02 -4.21 9.86
CA VAL A 92 1.22 -3.05 10.25
C VAL A 92 0.38 -3.34 11.51
N ILE A 93 -0.26 -4.51 11.57
CA ILE A 93 -1.04 -4.93 12.75
C ILE A 93 -0.14 -5.06 13.99
N ARG A 94 1.02 -5.73 13.87
CA ARG A 94 1.97 -5.89 14.98
C ARG A 94 2.50 -4.56 15.52
N ARG A 95 2.53 -3.52 14.69
CA ARG A 95 2.93 -2.16 15.08
C ARG A 95 1.79 -1.35 15.73
N GLY A 96 0.64 -1.97 15.99
CA GLY A 96 -0.52 -1.31 16.61
C GLY A 96 -1.28 -0.38 15.65
N LEU A 97 -1.05 -0.53 14.34
CA LEU A 97 -1.72 0.28 13.30
C LEU A 97 -2.86 -0.49 12.61
N GLY A 98 -3.21 -1.66 13.14
CA GLY A 98 -4.28 -2.51 12.62
C GLY A 98 -5.64 -1.81 12.43
N PRO A 99 -6.12 -0.95 13.37
CA PRO A 99 -7.35 -0.19 13.17
C PRO A 99 -7.31 0.72 11.93
N TYR A 100 -6.18 1.38 11.67
CA TYR A 100 -6.01 2.26 10.51
C TYR A 100 -6.00 1.47 9.20
N LEU A 101 -5.33 0.31 9.19
CA LEU A 101 -5.34 -0.61 8.05
C LEU A 101 -6.76 -1.14 7.77
N ALA A 102 -7.52 -1.53 8.80
CA ALA A 102 -8.90 -1.95 8.63
C ALA A 102 -9.79 -0.83 8.07
N VAL A 103 -9.61 0.41 8.53
CA VAL A 103 -10.30 1.59 7.97
C VAL A 103 -9.97 1.79 6.50
N GLU A 104 -8.69 1.65 6.12
CA GLU A 104 -8.28 1.70 4.71
C GLU A 104 -9.01 0.63 3.88
N ARG A 105 -8.99 -0.64 4.31
CA ARG A 105 -9.69 -1.73 3.60
C ARG A 105 -11.20 -1.50 3.49
N ALA A 106 -11.83 -0.99 4.55
CA ALA A 106 -13.24 -0.64 4.52
C ALA A 106 -13.53 0.50 3.54
N MET A 107 -12.65 1.50 3.47
CA MET A 107 -12.75 2.64 2.57
C MET A 107 -12.56 2.25 1.10
N THR A 108 -11.68 1.28 0.83
CA THR A 108 -11.43 0.76 -0.51
C THR A 108 -12.39 -0.35 -0.94
N GLY A 109 -13.22 -0.85 -0.02
CA GLY A 109 -14.18 -1.93 -0.29
C GLY A 109 -13.55 -3.32 -0.30
N LYS A 110 -12.30 -3.47 0.14
CA LYS A 110 -11.58 -4.75 0.29
C LYS A 110 -12.04 -5.47 1.56
N TYR A 111 -13.28 -5.98 1.56
CA TYR A 111 -13.90 -6.57 2.77
C TYR A 111 -13.38 -7.97 3.11
N GLU A 112 -13.20 -8.80 2.08
CA GLU A 112 -12.68 -10.17 2.17
C GLU A 112 -11.21 -10.22 1.72
N ASP A 113 -10.52 -11.28 2.11
CA ASP A 113 -9.15 -11.53 1.69
C ASP A 113 -9.04 -11.65 0.17
N TYR A 114 -8.04 -10.99 -0.39
CA TYR A 114 -7.78 -11.04 -1.82
C TYR A 114 -6.60 -11.96 -2.08
N VAL A 115 -6.88 -13.11 -2.70
CA VAL A 115 -5.85 -14.07 -3.08
C VAL A 115 -5.13 -13.60 -4.33
N ILE A 116 -3.81 -13.57 -4.24
CA ILE A 116 -2.89 -13.16 -5.29
C ILE A 116 -2.16 -14.39 -5.82
N SER A 117 -1.91 -14.44 -7.13
CA SER A 117 -1.02 -15.43 -7.76
C SER A 117 -1.32 -16.89 -7.37
N HIS A 118 -2.49 -17.40 -7.78
CA HIS A 118 -2.90 -18.80 -7.56
C HIS A 118 -2.77 -19.28 -6.09
N GLY A 119 -2.90 -18.40 -5.10
CA GLY A 119 -2.82 -18.76 -3.68
C GLY A 119 -1.46 -18.58 -3.00
N LYS A 120 -0.43 -18.09 -3.72
CA LYS A 120 0.91 -17.92 -3.15
C LYS A 120 1.07 -16.68 -2.28
N ASP A 121 0.27 -15.65 -2.54
CA ASP A 121 0.25 -14.41 -1.78
C ASP A 121 -1.21 -13.98 -1.56
N MET A 122 -1.47 -13.10 -0.61
CA MET A 122 -2.80 -12.57 -0.36
C MET A 122 -2.76 -11.25 0.41
N TYR A 123 -3.72 -10.37 0.17
CA TYR A 123 -4.04 -9.28 1.08
C TYR A 123 -5.02 -9.74 2.15
N LEU A 124 -4.84 -9.23 3.37
CA LEU A 124 -5.88 -9.34 4.37
C LEU A 124 -6.97 -8.30 4.08
N GLY A 125 -8.20 -8.79 3.94
CA GLY A 125 -9.38 -7.97 3.88
C GLY A 125 -9.77 -7.44 5.26
N TYR A 126 -10.72 -6.52 5.29
CA TYR A 126 -11.25 -5.93 6.52
C TYR A 126 -11.58 -6.99 7.60
N ARG A 127 -12.27 -8.08 7.22
CA ARG A 127 -12.68 -9.12 8.18
C ARG A 127 -11.50 -9.80 8.85
N SER A 128 -10.51 -10.21 8.06
CA SER A 128 -9.33 -10.88 8.56
C SER A 128 -8.47 -9.92 9.37
N ILE A 129 -8.34 -8.66 8.98
CA ILE A 129 -7.65 -7.68 9.84
C ILE A 129 -8.37 -7.56 11.17
N ARG A 130 -9.70 -7.38 11.17
CA ARG A 130 -10.51 -7.28 12.39
C ARG A 130 -10.31 -8.48 13.32
N SER A 131 -10.16 -9.70 12.79
CA SER A 131 -9.94 -10.89 13.62
C SER A 131 -8.54 -10.96 14.25
N HIS A 132 -7.58 -10.15 13.79
CA HIS A 132 -6.24 -10.05 14.39
C HIS A 132 -6.13 -8.92 15.43
N LEU A 133 -7.14 -8.05 15.54
CA LEU A 133 -7.13 -6.94 16.48
C LEU A 133 -7.51 -7.40 17.89
N ASN A 134 -6.87 -6.80 18.90
CA ASN A 134 -7.27 -6.97 20.29
C ASN A 134 -8.52 -6.12 20.62
N GLU A 135 -9.07 -6.27 21.83
CA GLU A 135 -10.31 -5.59 22.24
C GLU A 135 -10.20 -4.06 22.21
N GLU A 136 -9.07 -3.49 22.63
CA GLU A 136 -8.83 -2.03 22.63
C GLU A 136 -8.75 -1.50 21.19
N GLU A 137 -8.05 -2.21 20.32
CA GLU A 137 -7.95 -1.90 18.89
C GLU A 137 -9.31 -2.01 18.19
N LEU A 138 -10.16 -2.96 18.58
CA LEU A 138 -11.52 -3.10 18.07
C LEU A 138 -12.40 -1.91 18.47
N VAL A 139 -12.31 -1.46 19.73
CA VAL A 139 -13.02 -0.26 20.21
C VAL A 139 -12.56 0.98 19.43
N GLN A 140 -11.24 1.13 19.21
CA GLN A 140 -10.71 2.22 18.40
C GLN A 140 -11.20 2.16 16.95
N LEU A 141 -11.19 0.97 16.34
CA LEU A 141 -11.70 0.76 14.98
C LEU A 141 -13.18 1.15 14.88
N ASP A 142 -14.01 0.72 15.82
CA ASP A 142 -15.45 1.02 15.80
C ASP A 142 -15.73 2.52 16.00
N ALA A 143 -14.94 3.20 16.85
CA ALA A 143 -15.01 4.65 17.00
C ALA A 143 -14.62 5.39 15.71
N LEU A 144 -13.53 4.97 15.04
CA LEU A 144 -13.09 5.55 13.77
C LEU A 144 -14.12 5.35 12.65
N LEU A 145 -14.70 4.15 12.54
CA LEU A 145 -15.74 3.86 11.56
C LEU A 145 -16.99 4.72 11.79
N ALA A 146 -17.40 4.89 13.05
CA ALA A 146 -18.51 5.74 13.42
C ALA A 146 -18.26 7.23 13.08
N GLU A 147 -17.08 7.75 13.42
CA GLU A 147 -16.66 9.12 13.08
C GLU A 147 -16.70 9.36 11.57
N MET A 148 -16.17 8.42 10.80
CA MET A 148 -16.13 8.48 9.34
C MET A 148 -17.50 8.20 8.69
N ARG A 149 -18.51 7.81 9.49
CA ARG A 149 -19.83 7.32 9.03
C ARG A 149 -19.69 6.19 8.00
N LEU A 150 -18.65 5.39 8.15
CA LEU A 150 -18.46 4.18 7.35
C LEU A 150 -19.20 3.04 8.03
N VAL A 151 -20.10 2.42 7.27
CA VAL A 151 -20.67 1.13 7.66
C VAL A 151 -20.05 0.08 6.74
N PRO A 152 -19.10 -0.74 7.23
CA PRO A 152 -18.51 -1.81 6.44
C PRO A 152 -19.62 -2.75 5.96
N LYS A 153 -19.87 -2.74 4.66
CA LYS A 153 -20.83 -3.64 3.99
C LYS A 153 -20.17 -4.13 2.71
N MET A 154 -20.42 -5.38 2.34
CA MET A 154 -20.11 -5.86 0.99
C MET A 154 -20.80 -4.96 -0.03
N LYS A 155 -20.05 -4.15 -0.78
CA LYS A 155 -20.56 -3.57 -2.02
C LYS A 155 -20.53 -4.67 -3.09
N LYS A 156 -21.66 -4.85 -3.79
CA LYS A 156 -21.77 -5.79 -4.92
C LYS A 156 -21.07 -5.29 -6.18
N ASP A 157 -20.70 -4.01 -6.23
CA ASP A 157 -19.97 -3.45 -7.34
C ASP A 157 -18.48 -3.69 -7.14
N HIS A 158 -17.93 -4.58 -7.96
CA HIS A 158 -16.48 -4.75 -8.10
C HIS A 158 -15.88 -3.42 -8.57
N LEU A 159 -15.38 -2.62 -7.62
CA LEU A 159 -14.40 -1.59 -7.97
C LEU A 159 -13.26 -2.31 -8.69
N LEU A 160 -12.83 -1.77 -9.83
CA LEU A 160 -11.68 -2.27 -10.59
C LEU A 160 -10.56 -2.61 -9.59
N PRO A 161 -9.95 -3.81 -9.66
CA PRO A 161 -8.86 -4.16 -8.76
C PRO A 161 -7.77 -3.09 -8.94
N LEU A 162 -7.53 -2.36 -7.86
CA LEU A 162 -6.44 -1.40 -7.79
C LEU A 162 -5.25 -2.16 -7.23
N HIS A 163 -4.22 -2.21 -8.04
CA HIS A 163 -3.00 -2.94 -7.78
C HIS A 163 -2.18 -2.22 -6.71
N ASP A 164 -1.46 -2.93 -5.85
CA ASP A 164 -0.39 -2.31 -5.06
C ASP A 164 0.94 -2.46 -5.80
N LEU A 165 1.79 -1.44 -5.69
CA LEU A 165 3.01 -1.30 -6.49
C LEU A 165 4.18 -0.97 -5.58
N SER A 166 5.17 -1.86 -5.52
CA SER A 166 6.44 -1.57 -4.85
C SER A 166 7.63 -1.80 -5.79
N ILE A 167 8.66 -0.97 -5.69
CA ILE A 167 9.80 -0.99 -6.61
C ILE A 167 11.11 -1.00 -5.83
N LEU A 168 11.85 -2.12 -5.88
CA LEU A 168 13.23 -2.17 -5.43
C LEU A 168 14.16 -1.81 -6.58
N LYS A 169 15.04 -0.83 -6.35
CA LYS A 169 16.07 -0.43 -7.31
C LYS A 169 17.39 -1.06 -6.91
N THR A 170 17.98 -1.87 -7.79
CA THR A 170 19.31 -2.48 -7.64
C THR A 170 20.24 -1.94 -8.73
N ASN A 171 21.56 -2.16 -8.61
CA ASN A 171 22.52 -1.61 -9.57
C ASN A 171 22.22 -2.06 -11.00
N GLY A 172 21.67 -1.14 -11.81
CA GLY A 172 21.33 -1.36 -13.22
C GLY A 172 20.03 -2.15 -13.47
N LYS A 173 19.25 -2.48 -12.44
CA LYS A 173 17.98 -3.22 -12.58
C LYS A 173 16.94 -2.77 -11.56
N SER A 174 15.68 -2.75 -11.97
CA SER A 174 14.55 -2.52 -11.09
C SER A 174 13.67 -3.76 -11.00
N GLU A 175 13.31 -4.12 -9.79
CA GLU A 175 12.35 -5.17 -9.46
C GLU A 175 11.02 -4.51 -9.11
N ILE A 176 10.02 -4.71 -9.95
CA ILE A 176 8.67 -4.20 -9.79
C ILE A 176 7.82 -5.31 -9.23
N PHE A 177 7.22 -5.09 -8.07
CA PHE A 177 6.24 -5.98 -7.47
C PHE A 177 4.87 -5.36 -7.65
N ILE A 178 3.97 -6.08 -8.31
CA ILE A 178 2.60 -5.66 -8.54
C ILE A 178 1.68 -6.79 -8.14
N ASP A 179 0.88 -6.60 -7.09
CA ASP A 179 0.09 -7.67 -6.47
C ASP A 179 0.91 -8.97 -6.39
N GLY A 180 2.03 -8.98 -5.67
CA GLY A 180 2.89 -10.17 -5.54
C GLY A 180 3.56 -10.72 -6.82
N HIS A 181 3.32 -10.15 -8.01
CA HIS A 181 4.02 -10.50 -9.25
C HIS A 181 5.29 -9.68 -9.41
N LEU A 182 6.42 -10.37 -9.58
CA LEU A 182 7.73 -9.75 -9.79
C LEU A 182 8.03 -9.61 -11.29
N PHE A 183 8.31 -8.38 -11.72
CA PHE A 183 8.82 -8.05 -13.05
C PHE A 183 10.20 -7.41 -12.92
N SER A 184 11.18 -7.92 -13.67
CA SER A 184 12.53 -7.34 -13.71
C SER A 184 12.71 -6.51 -14.98
N VAL A 185 13.16 -5.27 -14.81
CA VAL A 185 13.41 -4.32 -15.90
C VAL A 185 14.83 -3.76 -15.78
N GLU A 186 15.52 -3.58 -16.90
CA GLU A 186 16.84 -2.95 -16.90
C GLU A 186 16.75 -1.44 -16.63
N GLY A 187 17.72 -0.94 -15.87
CA GLY A 187 17.80 0.45 -15.46
C GLY A 187 17.04 0.78 -14.16
N ASN A 188 17.18 2.03 -13.73
CA ASN A 188 16.47 2.59 -12.58
C ASN A 188 15.17 3.23 -13.05
N ILE A 189 14.05 2.56 -12.80
CA ILE A 189 12.73 3.05 -13.21
C ILE A 189 12.07 3.86 -12.09
N ASP A 190 11.14 4.72 -12.46
CA ASP A 190 10.24 5.46 -11.57
C ASP A 190 8.83 4.88 -11.68
N ASP A 191 8.04 4.98 -10.62
CA ASP A 191 6.65 4.51 -10.56
C ASP A 191 5.78 5.09 -11.68
N SER A 192 6.07 6.32 -12.12
CA SER A 192 5.36 6.96 -13.25
C SER A 192 5.57 6.29 -14.61
N GLN A 193 6.57 5.41 -14.72
CA GLN A 193 6.87 4.70 -15.96
C GLN A 193 6.16 3.35 -16.04
N VAL A 194 5.50 2.93 -14.95
CA VAL A 194 4.76 1.67 -14.85
C VAL A 194 3.28 1.96 -15.07
N GLU A 195 2.69 1.32 -16.08
CA GLU A 195 1.26 1.37 -16.35
C GLU A 195 0.67 -0.03 -16.21
N ILE A 196 -0.50 -0.13 -15.59
CA ILE A 196 -1.21 -1.39 -15.43
C ILE A 196 -2.58 -1.25 -16.08
N VAL A 197 -2.86 -2.11 -17.06
CA VAL A 197 -4.07 -2.08 -17.86
C VAL A 197 -4.78 -3.41 -17.77
N ILE A 198 -6.03 -3.40 -17.30
CA ILE A 198 -6.85 -4.61 -17.20
C ILE A 198 -7.55 -4.81 -18.55
N ARG A 199 -7.29 -5.96 -19.21
CA ARG A 199 -7.95 -6.37 -20.45
C ARG A 199 -8.47 -7.78 -20.31
N ASN A 200 -9.78 -7.97 -20.50
CA ASN A 200 -10.44 -9.28 -20.38
C ASN A 200 -10.17 -9.99 -19.04
N GLY A 201 -10.05 -9.22 -17.95
CA GLY A 201 -9.74 -9.76 -16.62
C GLY A 201 -8.27 -10.11 -16.37
N ILE A 202 -7.37 -9.84 -17.32
CA ILE A 202 -5.92 -10.03 -17.19
C ILE A 202 -5.29 -8.66 -16.96
N SER A 203 -4.36 -8.58 -16.01
CA SER A 203 -3.60 -7.36 -15.71
C SER A 203 -2.34 -7.35 -16.58
N HIS A 204 -2.28 -6.42 -17.53
CA HIS A 204 -1.10 -6.21 -18.37
C HIS A 204 -0.23 -5.10 -17.78
N VAL A 205 1.06 -5.38 -17.62
CA VAL A 205 2.02 -4.46 -17.03
C VAL A 205 2.93 -3.91 -18.12
N TYR A 206 2.97 -2.58 -18.23
CA TYR A 206 3.76 -1.85 -19.21
C TYR A 206 4.83 -1.00 -18.52
N HIS A 207 5.98 -0.90 -19.15
CA HIS A 207 7.04 0.06 -18.83
C HIS A 207 7.34 0.92 -20.06
N ASN A 208 7.17 2.23 -19.96
CA ASN A 208 7.32 3.19 -21.08
C ASN A 208 6.55 2.74 -22.36
N GLY A 209 5.36 2.18 -22.18
CA GLY A 209 4.51 1.70 -23.28
C GLY A 209 4.87 0.31 -23.83
N GLN A 210 5.95 -0.33 -23.36
CA GLN A 210 6.28 -1.72 -23.71
C GLN A 210 5.73 -2.68 -22.66
N GLU A 211 5.02 -3.73 -23.08
CA GLU A 211 4.53 -4.78 -22.16
C GLU A 211 5.73 -5.55 -21.59
N ILE A 212 5.88 -5.53 -20.27
CA ILE A 212 6.93 -6.26 -19.55
C ILE A 212 6.40 -7.56 -18.94
N GLY A 213 5.08 -7.73 -18.90
CA GLY A 213 4.44 -8.97 -18.49
C GLY A 213 2.94 -8.82 -18.27
N LYS A 214 2.31 -9.92 -17.85
CA LYS A 214 0.88 -9.98 -17.55
C LYS A 214 0.58 -11.08 -16.54
N TYR A 215 -0.53 -10.94 -15.82
CA TYR A 215 -1.01 -11.92 -14.85
C TYR A 215 -2.53 -11.93 -14.73
#